data_AF-A0A9E5J1R0-F1
#
_entry.id   AF-A0A9E5J1R0-F1
#
_cell.length_a   1.000
_cell.length_b   1.000
_cell.length_c   1.000
_cell.angle_alpha   90.00
_cell.angle_beta   90.00
_cell.angle_gamma   90.00
#
_symmetry.space_group_name_H-M   'P 1'
#
loop_
_entity.id
_entity.type
_entity.pdbx_description
1 polymer ?
#
loop_
_entity_poly.entity_id
_entity_poly.type
_entity_poly.pdbx_seq_one_letter_code
_entity_poly.pdbx_strand_id
1 'polypeptide(L)'
;FFNLDVEDITVGLGAALAISYWLGIVCTYYLLRRYSGPLKVTSLLLFHGKIGIIALFSCLAISSLSTRLDLQGNLFSLLLVLTSTFALYLTLGRVLKVLEISQVFKVLLRR
;
A
#
# COMPACT_ATOMS: atom_id res chain seq x y z
N PHE A 1 -30.40 16.76 15.23
CA PHE A 1 -28.93 16.65 15.31
C PHE A 1 -28.62 15.19 15.58
N PHE A 2 -27.98 14.49 14.64
CA PHE A 2 -27.47 13.15 14.91
C PHE A 2 -26.33 13.28 15.90
N ASN A 3 -26.51 12.76 17.12
CA ASN A 3 -25.46 12.68 18.13
C ASN A 3 -24.54 11.52 17.73
N LEU A 4 -23.63 11.78 16.80
CA LEU A 4 -22.60 10.82 16.40
C LEU A 4 -21.57 10.74 17.54
N ASP A 5 -21.20 9.53 17.92
CA ASP A 5 -20.11 9.34 18.86
C ASP A 5 -18.82 9.94 18.29
N VAL A 6 -17.95 10.42 19.17
CA VAL A 6 -16.68 11.08 18.78
C VAL A 6 -15.84 10.18 17.86
N GLU A 7 -15.93 8.86 18.04
CA GLU A 7 -15.27 7.86 17.19
C GLU A 7 -15.73 7.94 15.73
N ASP A 8 -17.05 8.01 15.48
CA ASP A 8 -17.60 8.12 14.13
C ASP A 8 -17.18 9.40 13.42
N ILE A 9 -17.02 10.50 14.18
CA ILE A 9 -16.53 11.77 13.65
C ILE A 9 -15.07 11.62 13.20
N THR A 10 -14.23 10.94 13.99
CA THR A 10 -12.82 10.71 13.63
C THR A 10 -12.65 9.80 12.43
N VAL A 11 -13.45 8.73 12.35
CA VAL A 11 -13.45 7.81 11.19
C VAL A 11 -13.92 8.56 9.93
N GLY A 12 -15.00 9.35 10.05
CA GLY A 12 -15.50 10.18 8.97
C GLY A 12 -14.49 11.22 8.47
N LEU A 13 -13.77 11.87 9.39
CA LEU A 13 -12.70 12.81 9.05
C LEU A 13 -11.54 12.12 8.33
N GLY A 14 -11.12 10.95 8.80
CA GLY A 14 -10.08 10.14 8.16
C GLY A 14 -10.47 9.70 6.75
N ALA A 15 -11.72 9.28 6.58
CA ALA A 15 -12.27 8.91 5.27
C ALA A 15 -12.34 10.12 4.32
N ALA A 16 -12.82 11.27 4.79
CA ALA A 16 -12.88 12.50 4.01
C ALA A 16 -11.48 12.94 3.55
N LEU A 17 -10.48 12.87 4.44
CA LEU A 17 -9.09 13.17 4.12
C LEU A 17 -8.55 12.22 3.04
N ALA A 18 -8.78 10.91 3.18
CA ALA A 18 -8.37 9.93 2.17
C ALA A 18 -9.01 10.22 0.80
N ILE A 19 -10.32 10.51 0.76
CA ILE A 19 -11.03 10.84 -0.48
C ILE A 19 -10.46 12.11 -1.12
N SER A 20 -10.15 13.14 -0.32
CA SER A 20 -9.56 14.38 -0.83
C SER A 20 -8.21 14.14 -1.52
N TYR A 21 -7.40 13.20 -1.02
CA TYR A 21 -6.13 12.81 -1.64
C TYR A 21 -6.35 12.18 -3.02
N TRP A 22 -7.33 11.27 -3.14
CA TRP A 22 -7.66 10.66 -4.42
C TRP A 22 -8.13 11.69 -5.45
N LEU A 23 -9.00 12.61 -5.05
CA LEU A 23 -9.46 13.71 -5.92
C LEU A 23 -8.30 14.64 -6.32
N GLY A 24 -7.42 14.97 -5.38
CA GLY A 24 -6.22 15.76 -5.64
C GLY A 24 -5.33 15.13 -6.71
N ILE A 25 -5.07 13.82 -6.58
CA ILE A 25 -4.28 13.06 -7.57
C ILE A 25 -4.93 13.14 -8.96
N VAL A 26 -6.24 12.92 -9.07
CA VAL A 26 -6.97 12.99 -10.35
C VAL A 26 -6.86 14.39 -10.98
N CYS A 27 -7.02 15.45 -10.17
CA CYS A 27 -6.90 16.82 -10.62
C CYS A 27 -5.48 17.14 -11.13
N THR A 28 -4.45 16.71 -10.39
CA THR A 28 -3.04 16.86 -10.80
C THR A 28 -2.76 16.12 -12.11
N TYR A 29 -3.26 14.90 -12.29
CA TYR A 29 -3.11 14.17 -13.55
C TYR A 29 -3.80 14.87 -14.72
N TYR A 30 -5.00 15.40 -14.49
CA TYR A 30 -5.73 16.16 -15.51
C TYR A 30 -4.96 17.41 -15.95
N LEU A 31 -4.42 18.17 -14.99
CA LEU A 31 -3.58 19.34 -15.25
C LEU A 31 -2.29 18.97 -15.98
N LEU A 32 -1.54 17.96 -15.50
CA LEU A 32 -0.31 17.52 -16.16
C LEU A 32 -0.57 17.06 -17.60
N ARG A 33 -1.68 16.35 -17.86
CA ARG A 33 -2.04 15.93 -19.23
C ARG A 33 -2.33 17.13 -20.13
N ARG A 34 -2.89 18.21 -19.57
CA ARG A 34 -3.19 19.45 -20.29
C ARG A 34 -1.94 20.27 -20.62
N TYR A 35 -0.95 20.31 -19.72
CA TYR A 35 0.21 21.21 -19.85
C TYR A 35 1.53 20.53 -20.28
N SER A 36 1.72 19.24 -20.00
CA SER A 36 3.00 18.53 -20.22
C SER A 36 2.96 17.50 -21.36
N GLY A 37 1.82 17.38 -22.06
CA GLY A 37 1.64 16.44 -23.17
C GLY A 37 1.19 15.03 -22.75
N PRO A 38 1.24 14.04 -23.64
CA PRO A 38 0.69 12.70 -23.39
C PRO A 38 1.50 11.95 -22.32
N LEU A 39 0.91 11.81 -21.14
CA LEU A 39 1.44 10.97 -20.06
C LEU A 39 1.19 9.49 -20.35
N LYS A 40 2.17 8.64 -20.02
CA LYS A 40 2.02 7.18 -20.04
C LYS A 40 1.23 6.67 -18.82
N VAL A 41 0.01 7.19 -18.64
CA VAL A 41 -0.86 6.89 -17.48
C VAL A 41 -1.12 5.39 -17.34
N THR A 42 -1.32 4.68 -18.46
CA THR A 42 -1.53 3.22 -18.47
C THR A 42 -0.34 2.46 -17.92
N SER A 43 0.89 2.86 -18.26
CA SER A 43 2.10 2.21 -17.75
C SER A 43 2.25 2.41 -16.24
N LEU A 44 1.90 3.59 -15.75
CA LEU A 44 1.96 3.89 -14.32
C LEU A 44 0.87 3.15 -13.55
N LEU A 45 -0.35 3.09 -14.09
CA LEU A 45 -1.46 2.37 -13.49
C LEU A 45 -1.16 0.87 -13.41
N LEU A 46 -0.64 0.27 -14.50
CA LEU A 46 -0.21 -1.13 -14.49
C LEU A 46 0.91 -1.39 -13.48
N PHE A 47 1.85 -0.45 -13.37
CA PHE A 47 2.94 -0.55 -12.40
C PHE A 47 2.44 -0.52 -10.95
N HIS A 48 1.63 0.49 -10.59
CA HIS A 48 1.05 0.60 -9.25
C HIS A 48 0.05 -0.52 -8.96
N GLY A 49 -0.71 -0.97 -9.96
CA GLY A 49 -1.60 -2.13 -9.85
C GLY A 49 -0.83 -3.40 -9.53
N LYS A 50 0.29 -3.65 -10.21
CA LYS A 50 1.17 -4.80 -9.92
C LYS A 50 1.70 -4.76 -8.49
N ILE A 51 2.13 -3.59 -8.02
CA ILE A 51 2.57 -3.39 -6.63
C ILE A 51 1.42 -3.64 -5.64
N GLY A 52 0.23 -3.07 -5.92
CA GLY A 52 -0.95 -3.25 -5.09
C GLY A 52 -1.36 -4.72 -4.96
N ILE A 53 -1.29 -5.49 -6.05
CA ILE A 53 -1.53 -6.94 -6.04
C ILE A 53 -0.51 -7.65 -5.15
N ILE A 54 0.78 -7.30 -5.25
CA ILE A 54 1.82 -7.91 -4.41
C ILE A 54 1.58 -7.61 -2.92
N ALA A 55 1.25 -6.36 -2.60
CA ALA A 55 0.92 -5.94 -1.23
C ALA A 55 -0.30 -6.70 -0.70
N LEU A 56 -1.34 -6.83 -1.52
CA LEU A 56 -2.56 -7.55 -1.18
C LEU A 56 -2.30 -9.04 -0.95
N PHE A 57 -1.55 -9.70 -1.83
CA PHE A 57 -1.15 -11.10 -1.64
C PHE A 57 -0.32 -11.30 -0.37
N SER A 58 0.63 -10.40 -0.11
CA SER A 58 1.48 -10.46 1.09
C SER A 58 0.64 -10.32 2.36
N CYS A 59 -0.28 -9.36 2.37
CA CYS A 59 -1.18 -9.12 3.49
C CYS A 59 -2.13 -10.31 3.71
N LEU A 60 -2.76 -10.84 2.67
CA LEU A 60 -3.66 -11.99 2.77
C LEU A 60 -2.95 -13.25 3.25
N ALA A 61 -1.73 -13.50 2.76
CA ALA A 61 -0.94 -14.65 3.16
C ALA A 61 -0.57 -14.60 4.65
N ILE A 62 -0.07 -13.45 5.12
CA ILE A 62 0.28 -13.28 6.54
C ILE A 62 -0.97 -13.21 7.43
N SER A 63 -2.06 -12.59 6.96
CA SER A 63 -3.33 -12.58 7.69
C SER A 63 -3.84 -14.01 7.91
N SER A 64 -3.87 -14.82 6.85
CA SER A 64 -4.29 -16.24 6.95
C SER A 64 -3.38 -17.06 7.87
N LEU A 65 -2.07 -16.76 7.87
CA LEU A 65 -1.11 -17.41 8.76
C LEU A 65 -1.32 -16.95 10.22
N SER A 66 -1.50 -15.65 10.43
CA SER A 66 -1.71 -15.04 11.75
C SER A 66 -2.96 -15.60 12.44
N THR A 67 -4.06 -15.73 11.71
CA THR A 67 -5.30 -16.35 12.21
C THR A 67 -5.10 -17.81 12.63
N ARG A 68 -4.19 -18.55 11.98
CA ARG A 68 -3.88 -19.95 12.35
C ARG A 68 -2.97 -20.09 13.56
N LEU A 69 -2.10 -19.11 13.79
CA LEU A 69 -1.18 -19.10 14.94
C LEU A 69 -1.81 -18.57 16.23
N ASP A 70 -3.07 -18.13 16.20
CA ASP A 70 -3.81 -17.56 17.34
C ASP A 70 -2.96 -16.52 18.11
N LEU A 71 -2.30 -15.65 17.34
CA LEU A 71 -1.38 -14.65 17.88
C LEU A 71 -2.16 -13.69 18.78
N GLN A 72 -1.86 -13.71 20.07
CA GLN A 72 -2.41 -12.74 21.02
C GLN A 72 -2.06 -11.30 20.60
N GLY A 73 -2.98 -10.38 20.88
CA GLY A 73 -2.87 -8.94 20.60
C GLY A 73 -1.80 -8.23 21.45
N ASN A 74 -0.53 -8.62 21.27
CA ASN A 74 0.64 -8.02 21.90
C ASN A 74 1.46 -7.25 20.86
N LEU A 75 2.20 -6.22 21.31
CA LEU A 75 3.14 -5.44 20.50
C LEU A 75 4.16 -6.33 19.79
N PHE A 76 4.64 -7.39 20.44
CA PHE A 76 5.59 -8.31 19.83
C PHE A 76 4.97 -9.08 18.64
N SER A 77 3.73 -9.54 18.80
CA SER A 77 2.97 -10.19 17.71
C SER A 77 2.74 -9.23 16.54
N LEU A 78 2.43 -7.95 16.83
CA LEU A 78 2.26 -6.92 15.81
C LEU A 78 3.55 -6.69 15.02
N LEU A 79 4.69 -6.56 15.71
CA LEU A 79 6.00 -6.40 15.06
C LEU A 79 6.36 -7.61 14.20
N LEU A 80 6.05 -8.82 14.67
CA LEU A 80 6.27 -10.04 13.89
C LEU A 80 5.42 -10.06 12.62
N VAL A 81 4.13 -9.75 12.73
CA VAL A 81 3.22 -9.66 11.56
C VAL A 81 3.68 -8.59 10.58
N LEU A 82 4.09 -7.41 11.07
CA LEU A 82 4.53 -6.31 10.22
C LEU A 82 5.84 -6.64 9.49
N THR A 83 6.84 -7.15 10.21
CA THR A 83 8.15 -7.50 9.65
C THR A 83 8.04 -8.69 8.68
N SER A 84 7.23 -9.71 9.00
CA SER A 84 6.98 -10.84 8.10
C SER A 84 6.21 -10.42 6.84
N THR A 85 5.20 -9.56 6.95
CA THR A 85 4.47 -9.03 5.78
C THR A 85 5.40 -8.20 4.90
N PHE A 86 6.25 -7.37 5.50
CA PHE A 86 7.24 -6.58 4.77
C PHE A 86 8.27 -7.46 4.04
N ALA A 87 8.80 -8.49 4.72
CA ALA A 87 9.72 -9.46 4.11
C ALA A 87 9.06 -10.22 2.95
N LEU A 88 7.80 -10.64 3.14
CA LEU A 88 7.04 -11.33 2.10
C LEU A 88 6.76 -10.43 0.89
N TYR A 89 6.39 -9.17 1.12
CA TYR A 89 6.21 -8.18 0.06
C TYR A 89 7.49 -7.98 -0.76
N LEU A 90 8.64 -7.84 -0.08
CA LEU A 90 9.93 -7.69 -0.74
C LEU A 90 10.33 -8.94 -1.55
N THR A 91 10.11 -10.14 -1.01
CA THR A 91 10.44 -11.40 -1.69
C THR A 91 9.55 -11.63 -2.91
N LEU A 92 8.24 -11.43 -2.79
CA LEU A 92 7.30 -11.51 -3.92
C LEU A 92 7.61 -10.44 -4.98
N GLY A 93 7.94 -9.23 -4.56
CA GLY A 93 8.38 -8.16 -5.46
C GLY A 93 9.65 -8.50 -6.25
N ARG A 94 10.60 -9.20 -5.62
CA ARG A 94 11.80 -9.72 -6.28
C ARG A 94 11.47 -10.86 -7.25
N VAL A 95 10.66 -11.84 -6.84
CA VAL A 95 10.26 -12.99 -7.68
C VAL A 95 9.55 -12.51 -8.95
N LEU A 96 8.69 -11.49 -8.83
CA LEU A 96 7.95 -10.93 -9.95
C LEU A 96 8.78 -9.96 -10.81
N LYS A 97 10.11 -9.89 -10.58
CA LYS A 97 11.09 -9.07 -11.32
C LYS A 97 10.59 -7.64 -11.52
N VAL A 98 10.02 -7.03 -10.48
CA VAL A 98 9.70 -5.60 -10.51
C VAL A 98 11.03 -4.85 -10.49
N LEU A 99 11.32 -4.10 -11.57
CA LEU A 99 12.60 -3.43 -11.78
C LEU A 99 12.94 -2.49 -10.62
N GLU A 100 11.98 -1.73 -10.08
CA GLU A 100 12.20 -0.84 -8.93
C GLU A 100 12.51 -1.59 -7.63
N ILE A 101 11.85 -2.73 -7.36
CA ILE A 101 12.12 -3.50 -6.14
C ILE A 101 13.51 -4.15 -6.20
N SER A 102 13.94 -4.53 -7.41
CA SER A 102 15.30 -5.01 -7.65
C SER A 102 16.36 -3.91 -7.45
N GLN A 103 16.03 -2.64 -7.72
CA GLN A 103 16.90 -1.49 -7.44
C GLN A 103 16.99 -1.20 -5.94
N VAL A 104 15.87 -1.23 -5.21
CA VAL A 104 15.87 -1.10 -3.74
C VAL A 104 16.68 -2.22 -3.08
N PHE A 105 16.53 -3.46 -3.55
CA PHE A 105 17.38 -4.58 -3.10
C PHE A 105 18.85 -4.36 -3.46
N LYS A 106 19.16 -3.85 -4.65
CA LYS A 106 20.55 -3.53 -5.03
C LYS A 106 21.16 -2.47 -4.14
N VAL A 107 20.40 -1.48 -3.66
CA VAL A 107 20.88 -0.44 -2.74
C VAL A 107 21.04 -1.00 -1.32
N LEU A 108 20.05 -1.76 -0.83
CA LEU A 108 20.11 -2.41 0.48
C LEU A 108 21.24 -3.45 0.59
N LEU A 109 21.48 -4.19 -0.49
CA LEU A 109 22.49 -5.26 -0.58
C LEU A 109 23.83 -4.75 -1.13
N ARG A 110 23.99 -3.43 -1.38
CA ARG A 110 25.29 -2.81 -1.71
C ARG A 110 26.11 -2.64 -0.43
N ARG A 111 26.51 -3.77 0.16
CA ARG A 111 27.68 -3.88 1.01
C ARG A 111 28.61 -4.89 0.37
#